data_AF-A0AA43JNL4-F1
#
_entry.id   AF-A0AA43JNL4-F1
#
_cell.length_a   1.000
_cell.length_b   1.000
_cell.length_c   1.000
_cell.angle_alpha   90.00
_cell.angle_beta   90.00
_cell.angle_gamma   90.00
#
_symmetry.space_group_name_H-M   'P 1'
#
loop_
_entity.id
_entity.type
_entity.pdbx_description
1 polymer ?
#
loop_
_entity_poly.entity_id
_entity_poly.type
_entity_poly.pdbx_seq_one_letter_code
_entity_poly.pdbx_strand_id
1 'polypeptide(L)' 'MKQLERLSFLDASFLALESPVTHMHVGSVAVFESSGEEMSIDRFRQFISSRLHLVNRYRQKVAWIPL' A
#
# COMPACT_ATOMS: atom_id res chain seq x y z
N MET A 1 7.24 -16.43 13.97
CA MET A 1 6.98 -15.09 14.55
C MET A 1 6.97 -14.08 13.41
N LYS A 2 6.01 -13.13 13.36
CA LYS A 2 6.11 -12.01 12.41
C LYS A 2 7.36 -11.21 12.79
N GLN A 3 8.36 -11.21 11.93
CA GLN A 3 9.60 -10.48 12.15
C GLN A 3 9.30 -8.97 12.10
N LEU A 4 9.66 -8.26 13.17
CA LEU A 4 9.60 -6.81 13.19
C LEU A 4 10.76 -6.28 12.37
N GLU A 5 10.45 -5.45 11.37
CA GLU A 5 11.43 -4.80 10.51
C GLU A 5 11.47 -3.31 10.91
N ARG A 6 12.64 -2.83 11.29
CA ARG A 6 12.83 -1.40 11.57
C ARG A 6 12.77 -0.63 10.25
N LEU A 7 12.00 0.46 10.23
CA LEU A 7 11.97 1.35 9.07
C LEU A 7 13.37 1.91 8.77
N SER A 8 13.66 2.04 7.47
CA SER A 8 14.85 2.77 7.03
C SER A 8 14.76 4.24 7.46
N PHE A 9 15.90 4.95 7.45
CA PHE A 9 15.90 6.38 7.76
C PHE A 9 14.97 7.17 6.82
N LEU A 10 14.99 6.83 5.52
CA LEU A 10 14.12 7.48 4.54
C LEU A 10 12.64 7.18 4.81
N ASP A 11 12.27 5.92 5.04
CA ASP A 11 10.86 5.57 5.29
C ASP A 11 10.34 6.22 6.59
N ALA A 12 11.19 6.31 7.62
CA ALA A 12 10.82 6.96 8.88
C ALA A 12 10.65 8.48 8.74
N SER A 13 11.37 9.13 7.82
CA SER A 13 11.26 10.58 7.62
C SER A 13 9.88 10.99 7.09
N PHE A 14 9.21 10.12 6.33
CA PHE A 14 7.83 10.33 5.87
C PHE A 14 6.88 10.49 7.06
N LEU A 15 6.99 9.64 8.08
CA LEU A 15 6.16 9.75 9.29
C LEU A 15 6.51 10.97 10.14
N ALA A 16 7.80 11.35 10.18
CA ALA A 16 8.28 12.48 10.99
C ALA A 16 7.89 13.84 10.40
N LEU A 17 7.76 13.94 9.07
CA LEU A 17 7.46 15.18 8.35
C LEU A 17 5.97 15.34 8.00
N GLU A 18 5.16 14.28 8.17
CA GLU A 18 3.73 14.35 7.88
C GLU A 18 3.00 15.34 8.80
N SER A 19 2.10 16.12 8.22
CA SER A 19 1.25 17.07 8.95
C SER A 19 -0.18 17.05 8.39
N PRO A 20 -1.17 17.64 9.09
CA PRO A 20 -2.54 17.72 8.59
C PRO A 20 -2.69 18.41 7.22
N VAL A 21 -1.70 19.20 6.80
CA VAL A 21 -1.68 19.92 5.51
C VAL A 21 -0.55 19.44 4.58
N THR A 22 0.25 18.45 5.00
CA THR A 22 1.38 17.91 4.24
C THR A 22 1.36 16.39 4.37
N HIS A 23 0.51 15.76 3.55
CA HIS A 23 0.36 14.32 3.53
C HIS A 23 1.58 13.67 2.88
N MET A 24 2.08 12.58 3.45
CA MET A 24 3.26 11.89 2.95
C MET A 24 2.91 10.58 2.20
N HIS A 25 1.65 10.40 1.80
CA HIS A 25 1.27 9.30 0.91
C HIS A 25 1.45 9.69 -0.56
N VAL A 26 1.89 8.72 -1.37
CA VAL A 26 1.98 8.86 -2.82
C VAL A 26 0.78 8.16 -3.46
N GLY A 27 0.12 8.84 -4.39
CA GLY A 27 -0.99 8.29 -5.18
C GLY A 27 -0.66 8.28 -6.66
N SER A 28 -1.31 7.39 -7.40
CA SER A 28 -1.27 7.37 -8.86
C SER A 28 -2.65 6.98 -9.39
N VAL A 29 -2.97 7.50 -10.58
CA VAL A 29 -4.19 7.15 -11.32
C VAL A 29 -3.75 6.52 -12.64
N ALA A 30 -4.24 5.32 -12.90
CA ALA A 30 -4.04 4.62 -14.17
C ALA A 30 -5.38 4.49 -14.89
N VAL A 31 -5.37 4.77 -16.19
CA VAL A 31 -6.55 4.65 -17.07
C VAL A 31 -6.32 3.46 -17.98
N PHE A 32 -7.33 2.60 -18.09
CA PHE A 32 -7.29 1.39 -18.90
C PHE A 32 -8.43 1.39 -19.89
N GLU A 33 -8.17 0.88 -21.09
CA GLU A 33 -9.21 0.58 -22.06
C GLU A 33 -9.72 -0.85 -21.83
N SER A 34 -11.03 -1.05 -21.95
CA SER A 34 -11.63 -2.38 -21.82
C SER A 34 -11.72 -3.05 -23.19
N SER A 35 -11.00 -4.16 -23.38
CA SER A 35 -11.10 -4.99 -24.57
C SER A 35 -11.91 -6.26 -24.26
N GLY A 36 -13.24 -6.19 -24.35
CA GLY A 36 -14.13 -7.34 -24.14
C GLY A 36 -15.17 -7.10 -23.05
N GLU A 37 -15.36 -8.07 -22.16
CA GLU A 37 -16.35 -7.99 -21.07
C GLU A 37 -16.14 -6.75 -20.20
N GLU A 38 -17.25 -6.19 -19.71
CA GLU A 38 -17.25 -5.03 -18.84
C GLU A 38 -16.46 -5.31 -17.55
N MET A 39 -15.53 -4.40 -17.24
CA MET A 39 -14.79 -4.42 -15.99
C MET A 39 -15.69 -3.90 -14.85
N SER A 40 -15.96 -4.74 -13.86
CA SER A 40 -16.63 -4.33 -12.63
C SER A 40 -15.63 -4.15 -11.48
N ILE A 41 -16.01 -3.34 -10.49
CA ILE A 41 -15.22 -3.15 -9.27
C ILE A 41 -14.95 -4.48 -8.57
N ASP A 42 -15.91 -5.41 -8.55
CA ASP A 42 -15.75 -6.70 -7.88
C ASP A 42 -14.76 -7.61 -8.60
N ARG A 43 -14.77 -7.63 -9.94
CA ARG A 43 -13.76 -8.34 -10.73
C ARG A 43 -12.37 -7.78 -10.48
N PHE A 44 -12.24 -6.46 -10.41
CA PHE A 44 -10.98 -5.80 -10.07
C PHE A 44 -10.51 -6.18 -8.66
N ARG A 45 -11.39 -6.16 -7.65
CA ARG A 45 -11.07 -6.59 -6.27
C ARG A 45 -10.62 -8.05 -6.19
N GLN A 46 -11.28 -8.95 -6.91
CA GLN A 46 -10.90 -10.36 -6.99
C GLN A 46 -9.53 -10.54 -7.65
N PHE A 47 -9.28 -9.79 -8.74
CA PHE A 47 -8.00 -9.80 -9.45
C PHE A 47 -6.83 -9.36 -8.56
N ILE A 48 -6.99 -8.29 -7.78
CA ILE A 48 -5.97 -7.83 -6.83
C ILE A 48 -5.80 -8.83 -5.68
N SER A 49 -6.92 -9.31 -5.11
CA SER A 49 -6.90 -10.23 -3.97
C SER A 49 -6.18 -11.55 -4.27
N SER A 50 -6.35 -12.08 -5.50
CA SER A 50 -5.69 -13.32 -5.91
C SER A 50 -4.16 -13.20 -6.03
N ARG A 51 -3.62 -11.98 -6.10
CA ARG A 51 -2.17 -11.72 -6.26
C ARG A 51 -1.54 -11.03 -5.06
N LEU A 52 -2.32 -10.51 -4.12
CA LEU A 52 -1.82 -9.77 -2.96
C LEU A 52 -0.83 -10.58 -2.10
N HIS A 53 -0.93 -11.91 -2.12
CA HIS A 53 0.01 -12.80 -1.42
C HIS A 53 1.41 -12.85 -2.07
N LEU A 54 1.55 -12.45 -3.33
CA LEU A 54 2.82 -12.41 -4.05
C LEU A 54 3.67 -11.20 -3.64
N VAL A 55 3.05 -10.18 -3.02
CA VAL A 55 3.71 -8.93 -2.62
C VAL A 55 3.52 -8.72 -1.13
N ASN A 56 4.39 -9.34 -0.32
CA ASN A 56 4.32 -9.30 1.14
C ASN A 56 4.29 -7.88 1.73
N ARG A 57 4.91 -6.90 1.04
CA ARG A 57 4.96 -5.49 1.44
C ARG A 57 3.56 -4.91 1.67
N TYR A 58 2.55 -5.28 0.87
CA TYR A 58 1.18 -4.79 1.03
C TYR A 58 0.41 -5.41 2.21
N ARG A 59 0.99 -6.36 2.94
CA ARG A 59 0.43 -6.94 4.18
C ARG A 59 1.17 -6.49 5.44
N GLN A 60 2.18 -5.63 5.30
CA GLN A 60 2.87 -5.01 6.42
C GLN A 60 2.04 -3.82 6.95
N LYS A 61 2.15 -3.58 8.26
CA LYS A 61 1.55 -2.42 8.93
C LYS A 61 2.64 -1.74 9.74
N VAL A 62 2.71 -0.42 9.64
CA VAL A 62 3.55 0.39 10.53
C VAL A 62 2.98 0.32 11.94
N ALA A 63 3.85 0.18 12.93
CA ALA A 63 3.49 0.17 14.34
C ALA A 63 4.55 0.92 15.15
N TRP A 64 4.10 1.66 16.17
CA TRP A 64 4.97 2.21 17.20
C TRP A 64 5.25 1.13 18.23
N ILE A 65 6.53 0.79 18.43
CA ILE A 65 6.94 -0.20 19.43
C ILE A 65 7.36 0.57 20.70
N PRO A 66 6.71 0.32 21.85
CA PRO A 66 7.14 0.89 23.13
C PRO A 66 8.57 0.47 23.47
N LEU A 67 9.30 1.36 24.15
CA LEU A 67 10.63 1.09 24.71
C LEU A 67 10.54 0.14 25.92
#